data_AF-A0A8T6DPM6-F1
#
_entry.id   AF-A0A8T6DPM6-F1
#
_cell.length_a   1.000
_cell.length_b   1.000
_cell.length_c   1.000
_cell.angle_alpha   90.00
_cell.angle_beta   90.00
_cell.angle_gamma   90.00
#
_symmetry.space_group_name_H-M   'P 1'
#
loop_
_entity.id
_entity.type
_entity.pdbx_description
1 polymer ?
#
loop_
_entity_poly.entity_id
_entity_poly.type
_entity_poly.pdbx_seq_one_letter_code
_entity_poly.pdbx_strand_id
1 'polypeptide(L)'
;WEALPLEASGNTWGDEILVRFAVNAVDEDGGNEIVEMGAVAYWPPGQALCLFFGRTPASRGDEIRAASAVNPLGSIEGDATVLKRVRSGTRITVERAGN
;
A
#
# COMPACT_ATOMS: atom_id res chain seq x y z
N TRP A 1 13.30 -6.86 2.55
CA TRP A 1 13.56 -7.24 3.95
C TRP A 1 14.85 -6.64 4.52
N GLU A 2 15.92 -6.50 3.72
CA GLU A 2 17.21 -5.93 4.18
C GLU A 2 17.17 -4.42 4.41
N ALA A 3 16.31 -3.69 3.71
CA ALA A 3 16.18 -2.24 3.84
C ALA A 3 15.45 -1.78 5.13
N LEU A 4 14.87 -2.70 5.91
CA LEU A 4 14.10 -2.36 7.11
C LEU A 4 15.02 -2.10 8.33
N PRO A 5 14.68 -1.17 9.24
CA PRO A 5 13.47 -0.36 9.24
C PRO A 5 13.54 0.82 8.26
N LEU A 6 12.38 1.21 7.74
CA LEU A 6 12.22 2.35 6.84
C LEU A 6 11.24 3.35 7.44
N GLU A 7 11.52 4.63 7.28
CA GLU A 7 10.64 5.70 7.71
C GLU A 7 10.34 6.64 6.54
N ALA A 8 9.07 6.97 6.34
CA ALA A 8 8.64 7.88 5.30
C ALA A 8 7.32 8.58 5.65
N SER A 9 7.03 9.67 4.95
CA SER A 9 5.73 10.33 5.02
C SER A 9 4.70 9.56 4.18
N GLY A 10 3.61 9.13 4.80
CA GLY A 10 2.50 8.46 4.13
C GLY A 10 1.59 9.46 3.44
N ASN A 11 1.24 9.19 2.18
CA ASN A 11 0.26 9.98 1.43
C ASN A 11 -1.04 9.20 1.31
N THR A 12 -2.18 9.84 1.55
CA THR A 12 -3.50 9.18 1.40
C THR A 12 -4.12 9.48 0.05
N TRP A 13 -4.79 8.50 -0.56
CA TRP A 13 -5.54 8.67 -1.81
C TRP A 13 -6.85 7.86 -1.77
N GLY A 14 -7.93 8.49 -1.29
CA GLY A 14 -9.12 7.73 -0.86
C GLY A 14 -8.77 6.85 0.34
N ASP A 15 -9.27 5.62 0.35
CA ASP A 15 -8.96 4.62 1.38
C ASP A 15 -7.69 3.79 1.03
N GLU A 16 -6.63 4.50 0.65
CA GLU A 16 -5.29 3.97 0.38
C GLU A 16 -4.23 4.85 1.05
N ILE A 17 -3.18 4.24 1.60
CA ILE A 17 -1.94 4.92 2.01
C ILE A 17 -0.80 4.47 1.11
N LEU A 18 -0.10 5.45 0.53
CA LEU A 18 1.11 5.28 -0.26
C LEU A 18 2.33 5.70 0.55
N VAL A 19 3.30 4.80 0.67
CA VAL A 19 4.56 5.05 1.37
C VAL A 19 5.71 4.82 0.40
N ARG A 20 6.41 5.91 0.04
CA ARG A 20 7.53 5.85 -0.89
C ARG A 20 8.78 5.43 -0.14
N PHE A 21 9.42 4.36 -0.61
CA PHE A 21 10.70 3.92 -0.12
C PHE A 21 11.69 3.91 -1.27
N ALA A 22 12.96 4.21 -1.00
CA ALA A 22 14.03 4.07 -1.98
C ALA A 22 14.41 2.58 -2.16
N VAL A 23 13.43 1.75 -2.52
CA VAL A 23 13.60 0.32 -2.75
C VAL A 23 13.14 0.01 -4.17
N ASN A 24 14.09 -0.36 -5.02
CA ASN A 24 13.78 -0.91 -6.33
C ASN A 24 13.38 -2.37 -6.15
N ALA A 25 12.08 -2.65 -6.06
CA ALA A 25 11.58 -4.00 -6.32
C ALA A 25 11.45 -4.18 -7.84
N VAL A 26 11.90 -5.33 -8.33
CA VAL A 26 11.80 -5.68 -9.76
C VAL A 26 10.31 -5.73 -10.12
N ASP A 27 9.96 -5.18 -11.28
CA ASP A 27 8.63 -5.30 -11.83
C ASP A 27 8.42 -6.78 -12.18
N GLU A 28 7.60 -7.49 -11.40
CA GLU A 28 7.26 -8.87 -11.70
C GLU A 28 6.10 -8.89 -12.69
N ASP A 29 6.21 -9.71 -13.74
CA ASP A 29 5.12 -9.94 -14.69
C ASP A 29 3.89 -10.48 -13.93
N GLY A 30 2.80 -9.72 -13.87
CA GLY A 30 1.54 -10.17 -13.24
C GLY A 30 0.82 -9.18 -12.33
N GLY A 31 1.18 -7.90 -12.33
CA GLY A 31 0.48 -6.89 -11.53
C GLY A 31 -1.03 -6.80 -11.85
N ASN A 32 -1.84 -6.55 -10.82
CA ASN A 32 -3.29 -6.38 -10.94
C ASN A 32 -3.70 -4.98 -10.46
N GLU A 33 -4.73 -4.41 -11.06
CA GLU A 33 -5.30 -3.14 -10.62
C GLU A 33 -6.37 -3.34 -9.55
N ILE A 34 -7.10 -4.46 -9.59
CA ILE A 34 -8.14 -4.77 -8.60
C ILE A 34 -7.50 -5.55 -7.45
N VAL A 35 -7.75 -5.09 -6.23
CA VAL A 35 -7.21 -5.68 -5.02
C VAL A 35 -8.31 -5.90 -3.99
N GLU A 36 -8.01 -6.73 -2.99
CA GLU A 36 -8.92 -7.03 -1.89
C GLU A 36 -8.77 -6.04 -0.72
N MET A 37 -9.77 -6.01 0.16
CA MET A 37 -9.68 -5.27 1.43
C MET A 37 -8.47 -5.74 2.23
N GLY A 38 -7.66 -4.80 2.71
CA GLY A 38 -6.46 -5.11 3.47
C GLY A 38 -5.25 -5.47 2.61
N ALA A 39 -5.32 -5.40 1.28
CA ALA A 39 -4.18 -5.72 0.43
C ALA A 39 -2.98 -4.80 0.73
N VAL A 40 -1.79 -5.41 0.72
CA VAL A 40 -0.49 -4.74 0.75
C VAL A 40 0.22 -5.05 -0.56
N ALA A 41 0.58 -4.02 -1.31
CA ALA A 41 1.17 -4.19 -2.63
C ALA A 41 2.28 -3.16 -2.91
N TYR A 42 3.17 -3.48 -3.85
CA TYR A 42 4.14 -2.53 -4.39
C TYR A 42 3.59 -1.90 -5.67
N TRP A 43 3.69 -0.58 -5.78
CA TRP A 43 3.33 0.18 -6.98
C TRP A 43 4.60 0.65 -7.70
N PRO A 44 5.00 -0.01 -8.81
CA PRO A 44 6.27 0.26 -9.48
C PRO A 44 6.42 1.69 -10.01
N PRO A 45 5.41 2.31 -10.69
CA PRO A 45 5.53 3.68 -11.19
C PRO A 45 5.81 4.72 -10.09
N GLY A 46 5.31 4.48 -8.88
CA GLY A 46 5.49 5.37 -7.74
C GLY A 46 6.65 5.00 -6.81
N GLN A 47 7.30 3.83 -7.03
CA GLN A 47 8.24 3.20 -6.10
C GLN A 47 7.70 3.21 -4.66
N ALA A 48 6.44 2.79 -4.52
CA ALA A 48 5.69 2.94 -3.28
C ALA A 48 5.11 1.62 -2.78
N LEU A 49 5.07 1.47 -1.47
CA LEU A 49 4.22 0.50 -0.80
C LEU A 49 2.80 1.08 -0.69
N CYS A 50 1.80 0.32 -1.08
CA CYS A 50 0.39 0.66 -1.00
C CYS A 50 -0.29 -0.22 0.06
N LEU A 51 -1.06 0.43 0.92
CA LEU A 51 -1.91 -0.20 1.92
C LEU A 51 -3.37 0.13 1.59
N PHE A 52 -4.15 -0.87 1.18
CA PHE A 52 -5.55 -0.70 0.76
C PHE A 52 -6.50 -1.07 1.88
N PHE A 53 -7.38 -0.14 2.28
CA PHE A 53 -8.36 -0.33 3.36
C PHE A 53 -9.76 0.15 2.98
N GLY A 54 -10.03 0.21 1.66
CA GLY A 54 -11.30 0.58 1.08
C GLY A 54 -11.13 1.12 -0.34
N ARG A 55 -12.15 1.83 -0.82
CA ARG A 55 -12.19 2.35 -2.19
C ARG A 55 -11.23 3.52 -2.39
N THR A 56 -10.56 3.50 -3.53
CA THR A 56 -9.75 4.60 -4.05
C THR A 56 -10.56 5.45 -5.05
N PRO A 57 -10.05 6.61 -5.49
CA PRO A 57 -10.65 7.36 -6.59
C PRO A 57 -10.69 6.62 -7.95
N ALA A 58 -9.86 5.59 -8.17
CA ALA A 58 -9.93 4.76 -9.39
C ALA A 58 -11.01 3.67 -9.33
N SER A 59 -11.55 3.40 -8.15
CA SER A 59 -12.46 2.28 -7.90
C SER A 59 -13.81 2.41 -8.62
N ARG A 60 -14.27 1.34 -9.27
CA ARG A 60 -15.56 1.27 -9.98
C ARG A 60 -16.53 0.34 -9.26
N GLY A 61 -17.77 0.79 -9.05
CA GLY A 61 -18.74 0.03 -8.25
C GLY A 61 -18.20 -0.20 -6.84
N ASP A 62 -18.19 -1.46 -6.40
CA ASP A 62 -17.77 -1.86 -5.06
C ASP A 62 -16.34 -2.45 -4.99
N GLU A 63 -15.62 -2.46 -6.12
CA GLU A 63 -14.24 -2.97 -6.15
C GLU A 63 -13.27 -1.99 -5.48
N ILE A 64 -12.12 -2.49 -5.00
CA ILE A 64 -10.98 -1.64 -4.63
C ILE A 64 -9.98 -1.69 -5.78
N ARG A 65 -9.60 -0.52 -6.31
CA ARG A 65 -8.72 -0.43 -7.48
C ARG A 65 -7.51 0.47 -7.23
N ALA A 66 -6.31 0.01 -7.50
CA ALA A 66 -5.11 0.85 -7.52
C ALA A 66 -5.12 1.84 -8.71
N ALA A 67 -4.24 2.84 -8.70
CA ALA A 67 -4.15 3.81 -9.81
C ALA A 67 -3.69 3.16 -11.15
N SER A 68 -2.87 2.11 -11.05
CA SER A 68 -2.47 1.21 -12.13
C SER A 68 -2.06 -0.14 -11.52
N ALA A 69 -1.58 -1.09 -12.33
CA ALA A 69 -1.15 -2.40 -11.85
C ALA A 69 -0.17 -2.30 -10.66
N VAL A 70 -0.44 -3.10 -9.62
CA VAL A 70 0.41 -3.27 -8.44
C VAL A 70 0.79 -4.73 -8.24
N ASN A 71 1.95 -4.96 -7.62
CA ASN A 71 2.47 -6.30 -7.34
C ASN A 71 2.09 -6.68 -5.89
N PRO A 72 1.22 -7.67 -5.67
CA PRO A 72 0.80 -8.06 -4.32
C PRO A 72 1.98 -8.54 -3.49
N LEU A 73 2.11 -8.03 -2.26
CA LEU A 73 3.13 -8.45 -1.29
C LEU A 73 2.52 -9.23 -0.12
N GLY A 74 1.25 -9.00 0.18
CA GLY A 74 0.54 -9.65 1.27
C GLY A 74 -0.76 -8.94 1.62
N SER A 75 -1.20 -9.11 2.87
CA SER A 75 -2.39 -8.46 3.40
C SER A 75 -2.17 -8.02 4.85
N ILE A 76 -2.93 -7.02 5.28
CA ILE A 76 -2.99 -6.53 6.66
C ILE A 76 -3.64 -7.60 7.51
N GLU A 77 -2.98 -7.97 8.60
CA GLU A 77 -3.57 -8.81 9.63
C GLU A 77 -4.54 -7.98 10.50
N GLY A 78 -5.78 -8.45 10.64
CA GLY A 78 -6.82 -7.78 11.40
C GLY A 78 -7.67 -6.79 10.60
N ASP A 79 -8.27 -5.81 11.28
CA ASP A 79 -9.18 -4.84 10.66
C ASP A 79 -8.39 -3.69 10.01
N ALA A 80 -8.30 -3.69 8.67
CA ALA A 80 -7.62 -2.65 7.90
C ALA A 80 -8.31 -1.27 8.02
N THR A 81 -9.60 -1.22 8.36
CA THR A 81 -10.36 0.05 8.40
C THR A 81 -9.89 1.01 9.50
N VAL A 82 -9.12 0.51 10.47
CA VAL A 82 -8.46 1.35 11.49
C VAL A 82 -7.52 2.39 10.87
N LEU A 83 -7.02 2.14 9.65
CA LEU A 83 -6.14 3.06 8.91
C LEU A 83 -6.88 4.30 8.39
N LYS A 84 -8.21 4.33 8.38
CA LYS A 84 -9.01 5.52 8.00
C LYS A 84 -8.75 6.75 8.87
N ARG A 85 -8.16 6.57 10.06
CA ARG A 85 -7.77 7.67 10.95
C ARG A 85 -6.44 8.33 10.55
N VAL A 86 -5.65 7.69 9.69
CA VAL A 86 -4.35 8.20 9.25
C VAL A 86 -4.57 9.34 8.26
N ARG A 87 -3.85 10.45 8.48
CA ARG A 87 -3.91 11.63 7.60
C ARG A 87 -2.73 11.63 6.65
N SER A 88 -2.91 12.17 5.45
CA SER A 88 -1.77 12.47 4.56
C SER A 88 -0.70 13.28 5.30
N GLY A 89 0.57 12.96 5.10
CA GLY A 89 1.69 13.55 5.83
C GLY A 89 2.05 12.84 7.14
N THR A 90 1.26 11.85 7.58
CA THR A 90 1.58 11.08 8.78
C THR A 90 2.88 10.30 8.56
N ARG A 91 3.80 10.40 9.53
CA ARG A 91 5.03 9.61 9.55
C ARG A 91 4.70 8.13 9.74
N ILE A 92 5.23 7.29 8.86
CA ILE A 92 5.05 5.83 8.88
C ILE A 92 6.42 5.18 8.99
N THR A 93 6.51 4.22 9.91
CA THR A 93 7.67 3.33 10.07
C THR A 93 7.26 1.94 9.64
N VAL A 94 8.07 1.32 8.78
CA VAL A 94 7.96 -0.09 8.41
C VAL A 94 9.15 -0.81 8.99
N GLU A 95 8.89 -1.82 9.80
CA GLU A 95 9.90 -2.59 10.50
C GLU A 95 9.56 -4.08 10.47
N ARG A 96 10.51 -4.91 10.87
CA ARG A 96 10.24 -6.34 11.04
C ARG A 96 9.35 -6.51 12.27
N ALA A 97 8.28 -7.28 12.14
CA ALA A 97 7.53 -7.72 13.31
C ALA A 97 8.50 -8.42 14.28
N GLY A 98 8.51 -7.98 15.54
CA GLY A 98 9.28 -8.65 16.59
C GLY A 98 8.78 -10.07 16.80
N ASN A 99 9.70 -10.99 17.09
CA ASN A 99 9.37 -12.34 17.54
C ASN A 99 8.82 -12.35 18.97
#